data_AF-A0A2G6K8N5-F1
#
_entry.id   AF-A0A2G6K8N5-F1
#
_cell.length_a   1.000
_cell.length_b   1.000
_cell.length_c   1.000
_cell.angle_alpha   90.00
_cell.angle_beta   90.00
_cell.angle_gamma   90.00
#
_symmetry.space_group_name_H-M   'P 1'
#
loop_
_entity.id
_entity.type
_entity.pdbx_description
1 polymer ?
#
loop_
_entity_poly.entity_id
_entity_poly.type
_entity_poly.pdbx_seq_one_letter_code
_entity_poly.pdbx_strand_id
1 'polypeptide(L)'
;LFRSMFQERQRRLEHFAGHHLASQLTQNLSASLRRTKAILLVAAVLSLCIAMAGPRYGYRWVEVKRKGIDILFALDTSKSMLAQDLKPSRLERAKLGILDFIEGLNGDRVGLLPFAGSSYLMTPLTLDYSAFETSLHSVNTATIPHGGTNITQVITQARKVLHNDANHKLLLLLTDGEDLKGDAIKAARKAKEDGVTIYTVGVGTEQGELIPQAGGHGFVKDANDKYVTTRLDTKTLTAIAEATGGMYAPLGNNGEGLARIYQEKLSLIPKEELTERKQRVPLERFGWPLALAIFLLLLEYLLPERKPNRKKTLPSLSKRKKSSQGLAVLLVLFGLFPQQAKASPGEEAFENGDYATAIEHYTAMLEKQPDAAPIHYNLGSAAYKNNQLDQAIASFSTALKTSDLSLQHKIYYNRGNALFK
;
A
#
# COMPACT_ATOMS: atom_id res chain seq x y z
N LEU A 1 -36.40 -36.50 -9.11
CA LEU A 1 -35.10 -36.63 -9.82
C LEU A 1 -34.44 -38.00 -9.64
N PHE A 2 -34.05 -38.44 -8.43
CA PHE A 2 -33.39 -39.76 -8.29
C PHE A 2 -34.26 -40.97 -8.64
N ARG A 3 -35.54 -40.96 -8.25
CA ARG A 3 -36.49 -42.02 -8.65
C ARG A 3 -36.72 -42.07 -10.16
N SER A 4 -36.87 -40.92 -10.81
CA SER A 4 -37.09 -40.84 -12.26
C SER A 4 -35.86 -41.26 -13.06
N MET A 5 -34.64 -40.84 -12.67
CA MET A 5 -33.40 -41.31 -13.30
C MET A 5 -33.18 -42.82 -13.11
N PHE A 6 -33.54 -43.37 -11.95
CA PHE A 6 -33.46 -44.80 -11.71
C PHE A 6 -34.43 -45.57 -12.62
N GLN A 7 -35.66 -45.09 -12.74
CA GLN A 7 -36.69 -45.67 -13.61
C GLN A 7 -36.32 -45.56 -15.10
N GLU A 8 -35.82 -44.42 -15.58
CA GLU A 8 -35.36 -44.28 -16.97
C GLU A 8 -34.15 -45.16 -17.28
N ARG A 9 -33.18 -45.24 -16.35
CA ARG A 9 -32.03 -46.12 -16.54
C ARG A 9 -32.44 -47.59 -16.56
N GLN A 10 -33.45 -47.97 -15.77
CA GLN A 10 -34.02 -49.30 -15.79
C GLN A 10 -34.72 -49.60 -17.12
N ARG A 11 -35.51 -48.66 -17.64
CA ARG A 11 -36.10 -48.75 -18.99
C ARG A 11 -35.05 -48.87 -20.10
N ARG A 12 -33.94 -48.11 -20.03
CA ARG A 12 -32.84 -48.21 -21.00
C ARG A 12 -32.07 -49.53 -20.88
N LEU A 13 -31.90 -50.06 -19.67
CA LEU A 13 -31.31 -51.38 -19.43
C LEU A 13 -32.19 -52.50 -19.97
N GLU A 14 -33.51 -52.40 -19.79
CA GLU A 14 -34.51 -53.32 -20.34
C GLU A 14 -34.58 -53.26 -21.87
N HIS A 15 -34.34 -52.09 -22.46
CA HIS A 15 -34.26 -51.93 -23.92
C HIS A 15 -32.95 -52.48 -24.51
N PHE A 16 -31.84 -52.43 -23.77
CA PHE A 16 -30.51 -52.85 -24.23
C PHE A 16 -30.22 -54.34 -23.96
N ALA A 17 -30.61 -54.86 -22.81
CA ALA A 17 -30.50 -56.26 -22.44
C ALA A 17 -31.92 -56.80 -22.24
N GLY A 18 -32.36 -57.72 -23.09
CA GLY A 18 -33.72 -58.29 -23.01
C GLY A 18 -34.11 -58.67 -21.58
N HIS A 19 -35.39 -58.52 -21.23
CA HIS A 19 -35.93 -58.53 -19.86
C HIS A 19 -35.40 -59.68 -18.96
N HIS A 20 -35.07 -60.84 -19.54
CA HIS A 20 -34.50 -61.98 -18.82
C HIS A 20 -33.01 -61.81 -18.43
N LEU A 21 -32.19 -61.23 -19.32
CA LEU A 21 -30.76 -61.00 -19.12
C LEU A 21 -30.48 -59.81 -18.19
N ALA A 22 -31.35 -58.79 -18.21
CA ALA A 22 -31.23 -57.63 -17.32
C ALA A 22 -31.24 -58.02 -15.84
N SER A 23 -32.07 -59.01 -15.47
CA SER A 23 -32.14 -59.53 -14.10
C SER A 23 -30.85 -60.26 -13.70
N GLN A 24 -30.31 -61.13 -14.56
CA GLN A 24 -29.07 -61.88 -14.30
C GLN A 24 -27.83 -60.97 -14.24
N LEU A 25 -27.75 -59.95 -15.10
CA LEU A 25 -26.63 -59.00 -15.13
C LEU A 25 -26.63 -58.03 -13.94
N THR A 26 -27.77 -57.82 -13.27
CA THR A 26 -27.92 -56.87 -12.16
C THR A 26 -28.09 -57.52 -10.77
N GLN A 27 -28.18 -58.86 -10.69
CA GLN A 27 -28.38 -59.64 -9.45
C GLN A 27 -27.42 -59.27 -8.30
N ASN A 28 -26.21 -58.80 -8.61
CA ASN A 28 -25.20 -58.46 -7.61
C ASN A 28 -25.19 -57.00 -7.17
N LEU A 29 -26.01 -56.12 -7.76
CA LEU A 29 -26.04 -54.69 -7.45
C LEU A 29 -26.98 -54.43 -6.25
N SER A 30 -26.47 -53.81 -5.20
CA SER A 30 -27.32 -53.41 -4.07
C SER A 30 -28.02 -52.10 -4.36
N ALA A 31 -29.36 -52.11 -4.44
CA ALA A 31 -30.13 -50.88 -4.58
C ALA A 31 -29.92 -49.90 -3.41
N SER A 32 -29.66 -50.38 -2.19
CA SER A 32 -29.38 -49.53 -1.04
C SER A 32 -28.02 -48.84 -1.14
N LEU A 33 -26.95 -49.56 -1.49
CA LEU A 33 -25.59 -49.00 -1.63
C LEU A 33 -25.53 -47.97 -2.76
N ARG A 34 -26.26 -48.23 -3.85
CA ARG A 34 -26.35 -47.30 -4.97
C ARG A 34 -27.13 -46.02 -4.61
N ARG A 35 -28.16 -46.12 -3.76
CA ARG A 35 -28.83 -44.95 -3.17
C ARG A 35 -27.88 -44.19 -2.23
N THR A 36 -27.10 -44.89 -1.40
CA THR A 36 -26.10 -44.26 -0.52
C THR A 36 -25.05 -43.48 -1.32
N LYS A 37 -24.48 -44.07 -2.39
CA LYS A 37 -23.55 -43.36 -3.29
C LYS A 37 -24.15 -42.13 -3.94
N ALA A 38 -25.38 -42.25 -4.44
CA ALA A 38 -26.12 -41.13 -4.99
C ALA A 38 -26.31 -39.99 -3.98
N ILE A 39 -26.67 -40.32 -2.72
CA ILE A 39 -26.81 -39.35 -1.64
C ILE A 39 -25.46 -38.69 -1.31
N LEU A 40 -24.38 -39.47 -1.24
CA LEU A 40 -23.03 -38.95 -0.98
C LEU A 40 -22.56 -38.00 -2.09
N LEU A 41 -22.83 -38.32 -3.35
CA LEU A 41 -22.49 -37.47 -4.49
C LEU A 41 -23.26 -36.15 -4.45
N VAL A 42 -24.56 -36.19 -4.15
CA VAL A 42 -25.36 -34.96 -4.00
C VAL A 42 -24.86 -34.12 -2.82
N ALA A 43 -24.57 -34.75 -1.69
CA ALA A 43 -24.04 -34.07 -0.51
C ALA A 43 -22.66 -33.44 -0.79
N ALA A 44 -21.81 -34.10 -1.58
CA ALA A 44 -20.53 -33.57 -2.03
C ALA A 44 -20.71 -32.35 -2.93
N VAL A 45 -21.61 -32.42 -3.92
CA VAL A 45 -21.91 -31.29 -4.82
C VAL A 45 -22.47 -30.10 -4.04
N LEU A 46 -23.39 -30.33 -3.10
CA LEU A 46 -23.91 -29.28 -2.23
C LEU A 46 -22.80 -28.64 -1.39
N SER A 47 -21.90 -29.45 -0.83
CA SER A 47 -20.75 -28.96 -0.07
C SER A 47 -19.79 -28.13 -0.94
N LEU A 48 -19.61 -28.50 -2.21
CA LEU A 48 -18.83 -27.72 -3.18
C LEU A 48 -19.50 -26.38 -3.50
N CYS A 49 -20.82 -26.35 -3.67
CA CYS A 49 -21.56 -25.10 -3.85
C CYS A 49 -21.41 -24.18 -2.63
N ILE A 50 -21.45 -24.74 -1.42
CA ILE A 50 -21.19 -23.98 -0.18
C ILE A 50 -19.74 -23.46 -0.17
N ALA A 51 -18.76 -24.27 -0.57
CA ALA A 51 -17.37 -23.81 -0.67
C ALA A 51 -17.24 -22.62 -1.64
N MET A 52 -17.87 -22.70 -2.82
CA MET A 52 -17.87 -21.62 -3.82
C MET A 52 -18.58 -20.35 -3.35
N ALA A 53 -19.62 -20.47 -2.52
CA ALA A 53 -20.28 -19.33 -1.91
C ALA A 53 -19.37 -18.56 -0.92
N GLY A 54 -18.23 -19.16 -0.53
CA GLY A 54 -17.23 -18.51 0.30
C GLY A 54 -17.75 -18.11 1.69
N PRO A 55 -18.23 -19.06 2.52
CA PRO A 55 -18.76 -18.74 3.84
C PRO A 55 -17.70 -18.02 4.67
N ARG A 56 -18.08 -16.88 5.24
CA ARG A 56 -17.21 -16.01 6.03
C ARG A 56 -17.51 -16.21 7.51
N TYR A 57 -16.52 -16.65 8.27
CA TYR A 57 -16.65 -16.81 9.72
C TYR A 57 -15.36 -16.42 10.45
N GLY A 58 -15.51 -15.50 11.40
CA GLY A 58 -14.40 -14.83 12.07
C GLY A 58 -13.80 -13.70 11.23
N TYR A 59 -12.83 -13.02 11.83
CA TYR A 59 -12.22 -11.80 11.28
C TYR A 59 -10.74 -11.80 11.65
N ARG A 60 -9.90 -11.27 10.76
CA ARG A 60 -8.56 -10.83 11.12
C ARG A 60 -8.52 -9.32 11.16
N TRP A 61 -7.80 -8.80 12.14
CA TRP A 61 -7.50 -7.39 12.21
C TRP A 61 -6.36 -7.10 11.24
N VAL A 62 -6.60 -6.23 10.25
CA VAL A 62 -5.55 -5.73 9.36
C VAL A 62 -5.39 -4.25 9.64
N GLU A 63 -4.14 -3.82 9.81
CA GLU A 63 -3.79 -2.41 9.94
C GLU A 63 -4.10 -1.68 8.63
N VAL A 64 -4.98 -0.69 8.68
CA VAL A 64 -5.23 0.21 7.54
C VAL A 64 -4.23 1.34 7.60
N LYS A 65 -3.47 1.55 6.52
CA LYS A 65 -2.50 2.64 6.43
C LYS A 65 -3.20 4.01 6.40
N ARG A 66 -2.53 4.95 7.08
CA ARG A 66 -2.89 6.34 7.42
C ARG A 66 -3.46 7.16 6.26
N LYS A 67 -4.34 8.12 6.59
CA LYS A 67 -4.58 9.31 5.75
C LYS A 67 -3.34 10.21 5.86
N GLY A 68 -2.54 10.27 4.82
CA GLY A 68 -1.39 11.18 4.74
C GLY A 68 -1.80 12.57 4.27
N ILE A 69 -0.85 13.50 4.23
CA ILE A 69 -1.04 14.77 3.54
C ILE A 69 -0.47 14.63 2.13
N ASP A 70 -1.23 15.06 1.13
CA ASP A 70 -0.75 15.24 -0.25
C ASP A 70 -0.41 16.71 -0.44
N ILE A 71 0.86 16.97 -0.67
CA ILE A 71 1.42 18.31 -0.80
C ILE A 71 1.90 18.49 -2.22
N LEU A 72 1.21 19.34 -2.99
CA LEU A 72 1.63 19.73 -4.32
C LEU A 72 2.31 21.10 -4.25
N PHE A 73 3.59 21.16 -4.58
CA PHE A 73 4.32 22.41 -4.73
C PHE A 73 4.11 22.95 -6.15
N ALA A 74 3.45 24.10 -6.24
CA ALA A 74 3.41 24.88 -7.46
C ALA A 74 4.50 25.96 -7.38
N LEU A 75 5.54 25.80 -8.21
CA LEU A 75 6.71 26.68 -8.21
C LEU A 75 6.73 27.56 -9.45
N ASP A 76 6.73 28.87 -9.25
CA ASP A 76 6.83 29.84 -10.35
C ASP A 76 8.24 29.81 -10.95
N THR A 77 8.31 29.68 -12.28
CA THR A 77 9.53 29.66 -13.09
C THR A 77 9.54 30.80 -14.11
N SER A 78 8.70 31.82 -13.94
CA SER A 78 8.70 33.01 -14.77
C SER A 78 10.00 33.80 -14.63
N LYS A 79 10.25 34.74 -15.56
CA LYS A 79 11.52 35.50 -15.57
C LYS A 79 11.69 36.38 -14.32
N SER A 80 10.62 36.85 -13.69
CA SER A 80 10.69 37.65 -12.47
C SER A 80 11.33 36.89 -11.31
N MET A 81 11.27 35.56 -11.32
CA MET A 81 11.93 34.70 -10.32
C MET A 81 13.47 34.68 -10.44
N LEU A 82 14.06 35.36 -11.43
CA LEU A 82 15.51 35.63 -11.50
C LEU A 82 15.93 36.85 -10.68
N ALA A 83 14.99 37.67 -10.20
CA ALA A 83 15.30 38.81 -9.35
C ALA A 83 16.07 38.37 -8.08
N GLN A 84 16.91 39.26 -7.58
CA GLN A 84 17.89 38.96 -6.52
C GLN A 84 17.66 39.76 -5.23
N ASP A 85 16.44 40.25 -5.04
CA ASP A 85 15.97 40.83 -3.77
C ASP A 85 15.93 39.79 -2.65
N LEU A 86 15.74 38.51 -3.01
CA LEU A 86 16.10 37.36 -2.19
C LEU A 86 17.33 36.66 -2.77
N LYS A 87 18.36 36.44 -1.95
CA LYS A 87 19.60 35.78 -2.40
C LYS A 87 19.47 34.26 -2.43
N PRO A 88 20.08 33.54 -3.39
CA PRO A 88 20.83 34.07 -4.53
C PRO A 88 19.94 34.63 -5.66
N SER A 89 18.77 34.02 -5.86
CA SER A 89 17.64 34.56 -6.64
C SER A 89 16.33 34.10 -5.99
N ARG A 90 15.20 34.72 -6.34
CA ARG A 90 13.86 34.28 -5.89
C ARG A 90 13.63 32.78 -6.14
N LEU A 91 13.91 32.29 -7.35
CA LEU A 91 13.74 30.88 -7.71
C LEU A 91 14.61 29.94 -6.86
N GLU A 92 15.89 30.25 -6.75
CA GLU A 92 16.82 29.40 -6.01
C GLU A 92 16.53 29.44 -4.51
N ARG A 93 16.13 30.60 -3.97
CA ARG A 93 15.67 30.71 -2.58
C ARG A 93 14.41 29.88 -2.34
N ALA A 94 13.46 29.89 -3.27
CA ALA A 94 12.26 29.06 -3.19
C ALA A 94 12.59 27.56 -3.23
N LYS A 95 13.51 27.14 -4.10
CA LYS A 95 14.01 25.74 -4.15
C LYS A 95 14.63 25.33 -2.82
N LEU A 96 15.53 26.13 -2.26
CA LEU A 96 16.13 25.87 -0.95
C LEU A 96 15.07 25.76 0.15
N GLY A 97 14.11 26.69 0.20
CA GLY A 97 13.03 26.63 1.19
C GLY A 97 12.15 25.38 1.05
N ILE A 98 11.91 24.90 -0.18
CA ILE A 98 11.19 23.64 -0.41
C ILE A 98 12.01 22.45 0.11
N LEU A 99 13.32 22.42 -0.12
CA LEU A 99 14.21 21.37 0.38
C LEU A 99 14.16 21.31 1.91
N ASP A 100 14.34 22.44 2.58
CA ASP A 100 14.24 22.52 4.05
C ASP A 100 12.85 22.10 4.57
N PHE A 101 11.79 22.42 3.82
CA PHE A 101 10.42 22.03 4.18
C PHE A 101 10.21 20.52 4.09
N ILE A 102 10.71 19.85 3.05
CA ILE A 102 10.50 18.40 2.87
C ILE A 102 11.31 17.57 3.88
N GLU A 103 12.44 18.06 4.39
CA GLU A 103 13.20 17.40 5.47
C GLU A 103 12.37 17.24 6.76
N GLY A 104 11.43 18.16 7.01
CA GLY A 104 10.50 18.08 8.14
C GLY A 104 9.30 17.15 7.92
N LEU A 105 9.08 16.65 6.70
CA LEU A 105 7.94 15.79 6.38
C LEU A 105 8.17 14.35 6.84
N ASN A 106 7.09 13.68 7.26
CA ASN A 106 7.16 12.31 7.78
C ASN A 106 5.97 11.50 7.27
N GLY A 107 6.15 10.85 6.12
CA GLY A 107 5.14 9.98 5.50
C GLY A 107 4.08 10.71 4.68
N ASP A 108 4.34 11.97 4.32
CA ASP A 108 3.49 12.81 3.48
C ASP A 108 3.95 12.70 2.02
N ARG A 109 3.01 12.70 1.07
CA ARG A 109 3.35 12.64 -0.37
C ARG A 109 3.61 14.03 -0.91
N VAL A 110 4.66 14.17 -1.70
CA VAL A 110 5.03 15.43 -2.34
C VAL A 110 4.94 15.33 -3.86
N GLY A 111 4.53 16.41 -4.51
CA GLY A 111 4.54 16.54 -5.97
C GLY A 111 5.00 17.92 -6.39
N LEU A 112 5.49 18.04 -7.62
CA LEU A 112 6.07 19.28 -8.16
C LEU A 112 5.37 19.68 -9.46
N LEU A 113 4.92 20.93 -9.50
CA LEU A 113 4.23 21.55 -10.62
C LEU A 113 4.88 22.90 -10.93
N PRO A 114 5.92 22.94 -11.77
CA PRO A 114 6.47 24.20 -12.25
C PRO A 114 5.47 24.94 -13.15
N PHE A 115 5.47 26.27 -13.09
CA PHE A 115 4.58 27.06 -13.92
C PHE A 115 5.14 28.44 -14.28
N ALA A 116 4.63 28.98 -15.38
CA ALA A 116 4.77 30.38 -15.79
C ALA A 116 3.49 30.77 -16.54
N GLY A 117 3.55 31.05 -17.85
CA GLY A 117 2.36 31.30 -18.67
C GLY A 117 1.50 30.05 -18.92
N SER A 118 2.08 28.88 -18.71
CA SER A 118 1.45 27.56 -18.67
C SER A 118 1.99 26.77 -17.48
N SER A 119 1.36 25.65 -17.13
CA SER A 119 1.84 24.75 -16.07
C SER A 119 1.85 23.29 -16.52
N TYR A 120 2.76 22.49 -15.97
CA TYR A 120 2.76 21.03 -16.16
C TYR A 120 3.14 20.31 -14.86
N LEU A 121 2.62 19.10 -14.68
CA LEU A 121 3.00 18.24 -13.57
C LEU A 121 4.34 17.58 -13.88
N MET A 122 5.39 18.00 -13.18
CA MET A 122 6.74 17.46 -13.34
C MET A 122 6.95 16.20 -12.51
N THR A 123 6.53 16.25 -11.25
CA THR A 123 6.66 15.13 -10.32
C THR A 123 5.27 14.80 -9.79
N PRO A 124 4.73 13.61 -10.13
CA PRO A 124 3.52 13.10 -9.50
C PRO A 124 3.68 12.94 -7.98
N LEU A 125 2.56 12.89 -7.26
CA LEU A 125 2.57 12.68 -5.81
C LEU A 125 3.30 11.38 -5.44
N THR A 126 4.42 11.51 -4.72
CA THR A 126 5.31 10.40 -4.35
C THR A 126 5.78 10.50 -2.90
N LEU A 127 6.17 9.37 -2.32
CA LEU A 127 6.89 9.28 -1.05
C LEU A 127 8.41 9.28 -1.24
N ASP A 128 8.88 9.23 -2.50
CA ASP A 128 10.30 9.26 -2.83
C ASP A 128 10.79 10.72 -2.88
N TYR A 129 11.25 11.20 -1.72
CA TYR A 129 11.80 12.55 -1.59
C TYR A 129 13.06 12.74 -2.45
N SER A 130 13.89 11.71 -2.63
CA SER A 130 15.11 11.81 -3.45
C SER A 130 14.81 12.06 -4.94
N ALA A 131 13.76 11.42 -5.47
CA ALA A 131 13.30 11.66 -6.84
C ALA A 131 12.67 13.06 -7.00
N PHE A 132 11.94 13.52 -5.98
CA PHE A 132 11.40 14.88 -5.93
C PHE A 132 12.52 15.94 -5.90
N GLU A 133 13.54 15.77 -5.05
CA GLU A 133 14.71 16.65 -4.96
C GLU A 133 15.44 16.76 -6.29
N THR A 134 15.68 15.62 -6.96
CA THR A 134 16.30 15.58 -8.29
C THR A 134 15.51 16.40 -9.30
N SER A 135 14.17 16.26 -9.27
CA SER A 135 13.28 17.01 -10.15
C SER A 135 13.35 18.51 -9.84
N LEU A 136 13.28 18.88 -8.56
CA LEU A 136 13.34 20.25 -8.08
C LEU A 136 14.65 20.94 -8.48
N HIS A 137 15.79 20.27 -8.32
CA HIS A 137 17.09 20.83 -8.71
C HIS A 137 17.17 21.16 -10.20
N SER A 138 16.53 20.35 -11.05
CA SER A 138 16.51 20.57 -12.50
C SER A 138 15.60 21.72 -12.96
N VAL A 139 14.71 22.22 -12.09
CA VAL A 139 13.81 23.34 -12.40
C VAL A 139 14.61 24.64 -12.54
N ASN A 140 14.35 25.35 -13.65
CA ASN A 140 14.91 26.65 -13.99
C ASN A 140 13.88 27.46 -14.82
N THR A 141 14.18 28.71 -15.17
CA THR A 141 13.23 29.57 -15.91
C THR A 141 12.99 29.17 -17.37
N ALA A 142 13.79 28.25 -17.93
CA ALA A 142 13.56 27.68 -19.25
C ALA A 142 12.70 26.41 -19.21
N THR A 143 12.40 25.88 -18.01
CA THR A 143 11.55 24.71 -17.81
C THR A 143 10.14 24.91 -18.39
N ILE A 144 9.60 26.12 -18.29
CA ILE A 144 8.34 26.51 -18.95
C ILE A 144 8.65 27.52 -20.06
N PRO A 145 8.57 27.13 -21.34
CA PRO A 145 8.92 28.02 -22.46
C PRO A 145 7.96 29.22 -22.61
N HIS A 146 6.69 29.03 -22.25
CA HIS A 146 5.68 30.08 -22.34
C HIS A 146 5.78 31.05 -21.17
N GLY A 147 6.27 32.26 -21.44
CA GLY A 147 6.39 33.33 -20.45
C GLY A 147 5.05 33.87 -19.94
N GLY A 148 5.14 34.69 -18.90
CA GLY A 148 4.02 35.21 -18.12
C GLY A 148 3.75 34.37 -16.88
N THR A 149 2.60 34.62 -16.24
CA THR A 149 2.18 33.95 -15.00
C THR A 149 0.68 33.69 -15.10
N ASN A 150 0.26 32.44 -14.91
CA ASN A 150 -1.14 32.01 -15.03
C ASN A 150 -1.53 31.14 -13.83
N ILE A 151 -1.89 31.80 -12.73
CA ILE A 151 -2.22 31.13 -11.47
C ILE A 151 -3.53 30.33 -11.61
N THR A 152 -4.46 30.81 -12.43
CA THR A 152 -5.74 30.12 -12.71
C THR A 152 -5.51 28.70 -13.25
N GLN A 153 -4.58 28.54 -14.20
CA GLN A 153 -4.26 27.23 -14.79
C GLN A 153 -3.58 26.30 -13.77
N VAL A 154 -2.69 26.84 -12.93
CA VAL A 154 -2.02 26.10 -11.87
C VAL A 154 -3.03 25.49 -10.90
N ILE A 155 -3.94 26.31 -10.38
CA ILE A 155 -4.99 25.85 -9.44
C ILE A 155 -5.87 24.79 -10.13
N THR A 156 -6.21 24.99 -11.40
CA THR A 156 -7.02 24.04 -12.16
C THR A 156 -6.32 22.69 -12.36
N GLN A 157 -5.01 22.69 -12.63
CA GLN A 157 -4.23 21.44 -12.73
C GLN A 157 -4.04 20.79 -11.37
N ALA A 158 -3.75 21.57 -10.33
CA ALA A 158 -3.61 21.07 -8.96
C ALA A 158 -4.86 20.30 -8.51
N ARG A 159 -6.07 20.81 -8.81
CA ARG A 159 -7.34 20.11 -8.55
C ARG A 159 -7.42 18.72 -9.20
N LYS A 160 -6.89 18.57 -10.42
CA LYS A 160 -6.87 17.28 -11.12
C LYS A 160 -5.88 16.30 -10.49
N VAL A 161 -4.71 16.79 -10.07
CA VAL A 161 -3.64 15.97 -9.49
C VAL A 161 -3.99 15.53 -8.07
N LEU A 162 -4.57 16.44 -7.28
CA LEU A 162 -5.03 16.20 -5.92
C LEU A 162 -6.42 15.55 -5.88
N HIS A 163 -6.91 14.94 -6.96
CA HIS A 163 -8.23 14.32 -6.98
C HIS A 163 -8.23 12.97 -6.24
N ASN A 164 -8.37 13.01 -4.91
CA ASN A 164 -8.63 11.84 -4.09
C ASN A 164 -9.38 12.21 -2.78
N ASP A 165 -9.98 11.19 -2.15
CA ASP A 165 -10.71 11.30 -0.87
C ASP A 165 -9.94 10.72 0.32
N ALA A 166 -8.77 10.15 0.07
CA ALA A 166 -7.99 9.44 1.10
C ALA A 166 -7.20 10.40 1.98
N ASN A 167 -6.62 11.45 1.38
CA ASN A 167 -5.63 12.30 2.04
C ASN A 167 -6.09 13.77 2.12
N HIS A 168 -5.49 14.52 3.04
CA HIS A 168 -5.64 15.98 3.06
C HIS A 168 -4.90 16.59 1.88
N LYS A 169 -5.56 17.47 1.13
CA LYS A 169 -5.08 18.00 -0.15
C LYS A 169 -4.57 19.42 0.00
N LEU A 170 -3.26 19.60 -0.12
CA LEU A 170 -2.60 20.89 0.04
C LEU A 170 -1.91 21.30 -1.26
N LEU A 171 -2.13 22.54 -1.66
CA LEU A 171 -1.37 23.21 -2.71
C LEU A 171 -0.52 24.30 -2.05
N LEU A 172 0.80 24.18 -2.13
CA LEU A 172 1.75 25.23 -1.76
C LEU A 172 2.13 26.00 -3.03
N LEU A 173 1.66 27.23 -3.16
CA LEU A 173 1.91 28.10 -4.31
C LEU A 173 3.04 29.09 -3.98
N LEU A 174 4.19 28.95 -4.63
CA LEU A 174 5.36 29.81 -4.44
C LEU A 174 5.55 30.71 -5.66
N THR A 175 5.31 32.01 -5.50
CA THR A 175 5.31 33.01 -6.58
C THR A 175 5.47 34.42 -6.02
N ASP A 176 5.82 35.37 -6.88
CA ASP A 176 5.73 36.81 -6.58
C ASP A 176 4.29 37.36 -6.72
N GLY A 177 3.34 36.55 -7.18
CA GLY A 177 1.92 36.90 -7.19
C GLY A 177 1.48 37.81 -8.34
N GLU A 178 2.38 38.16 -9.27
CA GLU A 178 2.06 38.94 -10.46
C GLU A 178 1.24 38.09 -11.45
N ASP A 179 -0.05 37.86 -11.18
CA ASP A 179 -0.93 37.12 -12.08
C ASP A 179 -1.26 37.96 -13.31
N LEU A 180 -0.89 37.45 -14.48
CA LEU A 180 -1.07 38.14 -15.75
C LEU A 180 -2.29 37.60 -16.51
N LYS A 181 -2.92 36.51 -16.03
CA LYS A 181 -3.98 35.79 -16.77
C LYS A 181 -5.04 35.14 -15.86
N GLY A 182 -6.28 35.59 -16.02
CA GLY A 182 -7.46 34.90 -15.54
C GLY A 182 -8.01 35.45 -14.22
N ASP A 183 -8.75 34.59 -13.51
CA ASP A 183 -9.40 34.91 -12.23
C ASP A 183 -9.00 33.83 -11.22
N ALA A 184 -7.83 34.04 -10.60
CA ALA A 184 -7.25 33.12 -9.64
C ALA A 184 -8.16 32.91 -8.41
N ILE A 185 -8.91 33.93 -8.00
CA ILE A 185 -9.82 33.87 -6.86
C ILE A 185 -10.98 32.92 -7.17
N LYS A 186 -11.57 32.99 -8.37
CA LYS A 186 -12.61 32.06 -8.80
C LYS A 186 -12.09 30.62 -8.88
N ALA A 187 -10.87 30.42 -9.35
CA ALA A 187 -10.24 29.10 -9.36
C ALA A 187 -10.00 28.56 -7.94
N ALA A 188 -9.55 29.41 -7.02
CA ALA A 188 -9.35 29.07 -5.61
C ALA A 188 -10.65 28.63 -4.94
N ARG A 189 -11.76 29.34 -5.17
CA ARG A 189 -13.09 28.92 -4.65
C ARG A 189 -13.49 27.52 -5.13
N LYS A 190 -13.26 27.21 -6.41
CA LYS A 190 -13.49 25.85 -6.94
C LYS A 190 -12.57 24.80 -6.32
N ALA A 191 -11.33 25.17 -6.01
CA ALA A 191 -10.40 24.26 -5.33
C ALA A 191 -10.88 23.94 -3.90
N LYS A 192 -11.46 24.92 -3.19
CA LYS A 192 -12.08 24.70 -1.89
C LYS A 192 -13.26 23.73 -1.94
N GLU A 193 -14.11 23.83 -2.97
CA GLU A 193 -15.22 22.88 -3.19
C GLU A 193 -14.72 21.44 -3.34
N ASP A 194 -13.56 21.25 -3.98
CA ASP A 194 -12.91 19.95 -4.12
C ASP A 194 -12.09 19.53 -2.87
N GLY A 195 -12.15 20.30 -1.79
CA GLY A 195 -11.41 20.04 -0.54
C GLY A 195 -9.91 20.29 -0.62
N VAL A 196 -9.43 21.07 -1.59
CA VAL A 196 -8.04 21.49 -1.71
C VAL A 196 -7.82 22.80 -0.94
N THR A 197 -6.88 22.80 0.00
CA THR A 197 -6.46 24.00 0.73
C THR A 197 -5.22 24.59 0.06
N ILE A 198 -5.24 25.88 -0.25
CA ILE A 198 -4.15 26.58 -0.92
C ILE A 198 -3.40 27.45 0.09
N TYR A 199 -2.13 27.17 0.28
CA TYR A 199 -1.19 28.03 0.99
C TYR A 199 -0.37 28.80 -0.03
N THR A 200 -0.25 30.11 0.15
CA THR A 200 0.52 30.96 -0.74
C THR A 200 1.78 31.44 -0.05
N VAL A 201 2.90 31.33 -0.76
CA VAL A 201 4.21 31.76 -0.29
C VAL A 201 4.71 32.85 -1.22
N GLY A 202 4.75 34.07 -0.69
CA GLY A 202 5.21 35.24 -1.43
C GLY A 202 6.72 35.23 -1.58
N VAL A 203 7.22 35.21 -2.82
CA VAL A 203 8.66 35.21 -3.11
C VAL A 203 9.07 36.58 -3.67
N GLY A 204 9.87 37.31 -2.91
CA GLY A 204 10.34 38.64 -3.27
C GLY A 204 9.90 39.73 -2.29
N THR A 205 10.03 40.97 -2.74
CA THR A 205 9.78 42.17 -1.95
C THR A 205 8.75 43.10 -2.62
N GLU A 206 8.01 43.86 -1.82
CA GLU A 206 6.99 44.81 -2.32
C GLU A 206 7.62 46.06 -2.95
N GLN A 207 8.85 46.41 -2.53
CA GLN A 207 9.63 47.52 -3.09
C GLN A 207 9.92 47.30 -4.59
N GLY A 208 10.13 46.03 -4.94
CA GLY A 208 10.42 45.57 -6.29
C GLY A 208 11.88 45.65 -6.66
N GLU A 209 12.25 44.83 -7.65
CA GLU A 209 13.62 44.65 -8.08
C GLU A 209 13.68 44.51 -9.61
N LEU A 210 14.83 44.87 -10.19
CA LEU A 210 15.06 44.68 -11.61
C LEU A 210 15.32 43.21 -11.93
N ILE A 211 14.78 42.74 -13.06
CA ILE A 211 14.96 41.36 -13.49
C ILE A 211 16.28 41.26 -14.27
N PRO A 212 17.29 40.50 -13.81
CA PRO A 212 18.53 40.32 -14.56
C PRO A 212 18.29 39.45 -15.81
N GLN A 213 19.03 39.72 -16.88
CA GLN A 213 19.03 38.85 -18.06
C GLN A 213 19.80 37.56 -17.79
N ALA A 214 19.34 36.45 -18.38
CA ALA A 214 20.06 35.18 -18.34
C ALA A 214 21.45 35.34 -18.98
N GLY A 215 22.52 35.07 -18.21
CA GLY A 215 23.91 35.29 -18.63
C GLY A 215 24.59 36.52 -18.00
N GLY A 216 23.89 37.30 -17.17
CA GLY A 216 24.51 38.33 -16.32
C GLY A 216 24.83 39.66 -17.01
N HIS A 217 24.49 39.82 -18.29
CA HIS A 217 24.70 41.07 -19.02
C HIS A 217 23.42 41.91 -19.06
N GLY A 218 23.19 42.72 -18.02
CA GLY A 218 22.11 43.71 -17.98
C GLY A 218 20.76 43.20 -17.45
N PHE A 219 19.72 44.01 -17.64
CA PHE A 219 18.39 43.79 -17.10
C PHE A 219 17.34 43.67 -18.22
N VAL A 220 16.25 42.96 -17.93
CA VAL A 220 15.13 42.83 -18.86
C VAL A 220 14.50 44.20 -19.12
N LYS A 221 14.25 44.49 -20.39
CA LYS A 221 13.57 45.70 -20.84
C LYS A 221 12.27 45.35 -21.56
N ASP A 222 11.30 46.25 -21.49
CA ASP A 222 10.03 46.16 -22.19
C ASP A 222 10.15 46.57 -23.67
N ALA A 223 9.03 46.54 -24.41
CA ALA A 223 8.98 46.93 -25.81
C ALA A 223 9.31 48.42 -26.07
N ASN A 224 9.32 49.25 -25.02
CA ASN A 224 9.63 50.68 -25.07
C ASN A 224 11.05 50.98 -24.54
N ASP A 225 11.91 49.97 -24.44
CA ASP A 225 13.28 50.04 -23.91
C ASP A 225 13.38 50.50 -22.43
N LYS A 226 12.29 50.39 -21.66
CA LYS A 226 12.29 50.67 -20.21
C LYS A 226 12.62 49.41 -19.42
N TYR A 227 13.37 49.57 -18.34
CA TYR A 227 13.70 48.46 -17.45
C TYR A 227 12.44 47.93 -16.74
N VAL A 228 12.29 46.60 -16.73
CA VAL A 228 11.17 45.92 -16.09
C VAL A 228 11.49 45.67 -14.61
N THR A 229 10.65 46.22 -13.73
CA THR A 229 10.67 45.97 -12.29
C THR A 229 9.56 45.00 -11.91
N THR A 230 9.88 43.94 -11.16
CA THR A 230 8.89 43.00 -10.60
C THR A 230 8.68 43.26 -9.12
N ARG A 231 7.44 43.16 -8.64
CA ARG A 231 7.04 43.38 -7.24
C ARG A 231 6.23 42.20 -6.72
N LEU A 232 6.36 41.93 -5.43
CA LEU A 232 5.51 40.98 -4.74
C LEU A 232 4.07 41.55 -4.62
N ASP A 233 3.08 40.85 -5.17
CA ASP A 233 1.65 41.13 -4.95
C ASP A 233 1.09 40.32 -3.78
N THR A 234 1.29 40.86 -2.59
CA THR A 234 0.75 40.30 -1.34
C THR A 234 -0.77 40.23 -1.33
N LYS A 235 -1.47 41.17 -2.00
CA LYS A 235 -2.94 41.27 -1.93
C LYS A 235 -3.59 40.09 -2.65
N THR A 236 -3.13 39.80 -3.87
CA THR A 236 -3.65 38.68 -4.66
C THR A 236 -3.36 37.34 -3.98
N LEU A 237 -2.15 37.15 -3.45
CA LEU A 237 -1.78 35.91 -2.77
C LEU A 237 -2.54 35.68 -1.46
N THR A 238 -2.80 36.73 -0.70
CA THR A 238 -3.60 36.65 0.53
C THR A 238 -5.04 36.28 0.19
N ALA A 239 -5.64 36.92 -0.81
CA ALA A 239 -7.01 36.63 -1.24
C ALA A 239 -7.19 35.18 -1.72
N ILE A 240 -6.21 34.62 -2.43
CA ILE A 240 -6.22 33.21 -2.86
C ILE A 240 -6.19 32.25 -1.67
N ALA A 241 -5.30 32.49 -0.70
CA ALA A 241 -5.18 31.64 0.48
C ALA A 241 -6.46 31.66 1.33
N GLU A 242 -6.96 32.86 1.65
CA GLU A 242 -8.18 33.06 2.43
C GLU A 242 -9.41 32.42 1.77
N ALA A 243 -9.51 32.51 0.43
CA ALA A 243 -10.61 31.90 -0.31
C ALA A 243 -10.72 30.39 -0.09
N THR A 244 -9.62 29.70 0.25
CA THR A 244 -9.59 28.25 0.50
C THR A 244 -9.50 27.87 1.98
N GLY A 245 -9.33 28.84 2.89
CA GLY A 245 -9.05 28.58 4.31
C GLY A 245 -7.59 28.25 4.62
N GLY A 246 -6.68 28.51 3.66
CA GLY A 246 -5.24 28.43 3.87
C GLY A 246 -4.66 29.71 4.48
N MET A 247 -3.35 29.88 4.34
CA MET A 247 -2.61 31.02 4.89
C MET A 247 -1.58 31.53 3.87
N TYR A 248 -1.40 32.85 3.86
CA TYR A 248 -0.29 33.51 3.18
C TYR A 248 0.90 33.65 4.12
N ALA A 249 2.11 33.41 3.61
CA ALA A 249 3.35 33.75 4.30
C ALA A 249 4.40 34.28 3.31
N PRO A 250 5.19 35.32 3.64
CA PRO A 250 6.35 35.68 2.84
C PRO A 250 7.44 34.61 3.01
N LEU A 251 8.13 34.22 1.93
CA LEU A 251 9.19 33.21 1.99
C LEU A 251 10.30 33.63 2.95
N GLY A 252 10.69 34.91 2.89
CA GLY A 252 11.77 35.46 3.68
C GLY A 252 13.16 35.06 3.18
N ASN A 253 14.20 35.54 3.88
CA ASN A 253 15.59 35.31 3.47
C ASN A 253 16.09 33.91 3.82
N ASN A 254 15.50 33.27 4.85
CA ASN A 254 15.90 31.95 5.32
C ASN A 254 14.81 30.89 5.09
N GLY A 255 13.79 31.19 4.27
CA GLY A 255 12.68 30.26 4.05
C GLY A 255 11.68 30.19 5.21
N GLU A 256 11.72 31.14 6.15
CA GLU A 256 10.87 31.17 7.35
C GLU A 256 9.36 31.09 7.05
N GLY A 257 8.90 31.54 5.88
CA GLY A 257 7.49 31.47 5.49
C GLY A 257 6.98 30.03 5.35
N LEU A 258 7.77 29.16 4.75
CA LEU A 258 7.43 27.74 4.59
C LEU A 258 7.44 27.04 5.96
N ALA A 259 8.45 27.33 6.78
CA ALA A 259 8.53 26.81 8.14
C ALA A 259 7.31 27.23 8.98
N ARG A 260 6.85 28.47 8.84
CA ARG A 260 5.65 28.98 9.51
C ARG A 260 4.38 28.23 9.08
N ILE A 261 4.20 27.99 7.79
CA ILE A 261 3.07 27.19 7.28
C ILE A 261 3.11 25.77 7.86
N TYR A 262 4.29 25.15 7.90
CA TYR A 262 4.46 23.83 8.50
C TYR A 262 4.05 23.84 9.99
N GLN A 263 4.61 24.76 10.77
CA GLN A 263 4.42 24.82 12.22
C GLN A 263 3.00 25.23 12.61
N GLU A 264 2.41 26.24 11.98
CA GLU A 264 1.11 26.78 12.41
C GLU A 264 -0.09 26.02 11.84
N LYS A 265 0.09 25.25 10.75
CA LYS A 265 -1.03 24.65 10.03
C LYS A 265 -0.88 23.17 9.82
N LEU A 266 0.25 22.70 9.29
CA LEU A 266 0.42 21.27 9.02
C LEU A 266 0.66 20.46 10.30
N SER A 267 1.38 21.02 11.29
CA SER A 267 1.59 20.36 12.58
C SER A 267 0.29 20.15 13.37
N LEU A 268 -0.68 21.08 13.18
CA LEU A 268 -1.97 21.09 13.86
C LEU A 268 -3.01 20.22 13.20
N ILE A 269 -2.84 19.86 11.92
CA ILE A 269 -3.67 18.81 11.31
C ILE A 269 -3.40 17.58 12.15
N PRO A 270 -4.39 17.06 12.90
CA PRO A 270 -4.19 15.88 13.69
C PRO A 270 -3.77 14.81 12.70
N LYS A 271 -2.51 14.41 12.75
CA LYS A 271 -2.06 13.14 12.17
C LYS A 271 -2.75 12.12 13.05
N GLU A 272 -4.04 11.89 12.78
CA GLU A 272 -5.02 11.33 13.71
C GLU A 272 -4.34 10.34 14.63
N GLU A 273 -4.34 10.70 15.91
CA GLU A 273 -3.72 9.98 17.00
C GLU A 273 -3.92 8.48 16.80
N LEU A 274 -2.80 7.77 16.86
CA LEU A 274 -2.60 6.34 17.12
C LEU A 274 -3.82 5.64 17.72
N THR A 275 -4.84 5.41 16.91
CA THR A 275 -5.75 4.31 17.08
C THR A 275 -5.60 3.53 15.81
N GLU A 276 -4.91 2.41 15.96
CA GLU A 276 -5.02 1.26 15.09
C GLU A 276 -6.50 1.06 14.75
N ARG A 277 -7.00 1.69 13.68
CA ARG A 277 -8.30 1.33 13.12
C ARG A 277 -8.06 0.00 12.44
N LYS A 278 -8.06 -1.03 13.28
CA LYS A 278 -8.04 -2.42 12.86
C LYS A 278 -9.31 -2.59 12.03
N GLN A 279 -9.14 -2.78 10.73
CA GLN A 279 -10.29 -3.12 9.90
C GLN A 279 -10.54 -4.61 10.06
N ARG A 280 -11.79 -4.98 10.36
CA ARG A 280 -12.22 -6.38 10.44
C ARG A 280 -12.30 -6.92 9.02
N VAL A 281 -11.27 -7.62 8.57
CA VAL A 281 -11.32 -8.35 7.31
C VAL A 281 -11.91 -9.73 7.61
N PRO A 282 -13.09 -10.08 7.06
CA PRO A 282 -13.69 -11.38 7.30
C PRO A 282 -12.80 -12.49 6.74
N LEU A 283 -12.61 -13.56 7.51
CA LEU A 283 -11.86 -14.73 7.06
C LEU A 283 -12.79 -15.67 6.28
N GLU A 284 -12.39 -16.00 5.06
CA GLU A 284 -13.10 -17.00 4.26
C GLU A 284 -12.78 -18.40 4.77
N ARG A 285 -13.82 -19.19 5.02
CA ARG A 285 -13.74 -20.54 5.59
C ARG A 285 -14.17 -21.62 4.60
N PHE A 286 -14.03 -21.36 3.31
CA PHE A 286 -14.39 -22.30 2.23
C PHE A 286 -13.65 -23.64 2.33
N GLY A 287 -12.49 -23.69 3.02
CA GLY A 287 -11.70 -24.90 3.23
C GLY A 287 -12.46 -26.00 3.98
N TRP A 288 -13.35 -25.67 4.93
CA TRP A 288 -14.12 -26.68 5.68
C TRP A 288 -15.17 -27.38 4.80
N PRO A 289 -16.07 -26.67 4.09
CA PRO A 289 -16.97 -27.30 3.13
C PRO A 289 -16.23 -28.03 2.00
N LEU A 290 -15.10 -27.50 1.53
CA LEU A 290 -14.30 -28.15 0.50
C LEU A 290 -13.70 -29.47 0.99
N ALA A 291 -13.14 -29.51 2.20
CA ALA A 291 -12.61 -30.73 2.80
C ALA A 291 -13.73 -31.78 2.99
N LEU A 292 -14.93 -31.36 3.41
CA LEU A 292 -16.09 -32.24 3.50
C LEU A 292 -16.50 -32.79 2.13
N ALA A 293 -16.51 -31.97 1.08
CA ALA A 293 -16.82 -32.41 -0.28
C ALA A 293 -15.82 -33.48 -0.76
N ILE A 294 -14.53 -33.24 -0.56
CA ILE A 294 -13.46 -34.20 -0.91
C ILE A 294 -13.64 -35.51 -0.12
N PHE A 295 -13.91 -35.42 1.18
CA PHE A 295 -14.15 -36.59 2.03
C PHE A 295 -15.34 -37.42 1.54
N LEU A 296 -16.46 -36.78 1.19
CA LEU A 296 -17.65 -37.46 0.69
C LEU A 296 -17.42 -38.14 -0.67
N LEU A 297 -16.65 -37.50 -1.57
CA LEU A 297 -16.26 -38.11 -2.86
C LEU A 297 -15.34 -39.32 -2.65
N LEU A 298 -14.39 -39.24 -1.72
CA LEU A 298 -13.54 -40.38 -1.38
C LEU A 298 -14.34 -41.53 -0.77
N LEU A 299 -15.30 -41.24 0.11
CA LEU A 299 -16.18 -42.25 0.69
C LEU A 299 -17.06 -42.91 -0.38
N GLU A 300 -17.59 -42.13 -1.32
CA GLU A 300 -18.33 -42.62 -2.49
C GLU A 300 -17.47 -43.57 -3.33
N TYR A 301 -16.22 -43.18 -3.61
CA TYR A 301 -15.28 -43.98 -4.39
C TYR A 301 -14.95 -45.33 -3.73
N LEU A 302 -14.77 -45.33 -2.40
CA LEU A 302 -14.41 -46.53 -1.64
C LEU A 302 -15.57 -47.50 -1.41
N LEU A 303 -16.82 -47.02 -1.47
CA LEU A 303 -17.99 -47.88 -1.29
C LEU A 303 -18.20 -48.77 -2.52
N PRO A 304 -18.34 -50.09 -2.37
CA PRO A 304 -18.65 -50.99 -3.48
C PRO A 304 -20.13 -50.87 -3.89
N GLU A 305 -20.42 -50.96 -5.18
CA GLU A 305 -21.80 -51.00 -5.70
C GLU A 305 -22.46 -52.39 -5.59
N ARG A 306 -21.65 -53.41 -5.32
CA ARG A 306 -22.05 -54.82 -5.31
C ARG A 306 -22.11 -55.36 -3.88
N LYS A 307 -23.12 -56.17 -3.55
CA LYS A 307 -23.18 -56.86 -2.26
C LYS A 307 -22.00 -57.84 -2.15
N PRO A 308 -21.26 -57.88 -1.03
CA PRO A 308 -20.26 -58.91 -0.82
C PRO A 308 -20.96 -60.27 -0.77
N ASN A 309 -20.63 -61.15 -1.70
CA ASN A 309 -21.22 -62.48 -1.79
C ASN A 309 -20.76 -63.31 -0.58
N ARG A 310 -21.67 -63.62 0.36
CA ARG A 310 -21.33 -64.30 1.61
C ARG A 310 -21.50 -65.82 1.44
N LYS A 311 -20.35 -66.52 1.26
CA LYS A 311 -20.05 -67.98 1.20
C LYS A 311 -19.94 -68.57 -0.23
N LYS A 312 -18.99 -69.44 -0.61
CA LYS A 312 -18.01 -70.30 0.11
C LYS A 312 -16.59 -70.16 -0.49
N THR A 313 -15.61 -70.55 0.32
CA THR A 313 -14.16 -70.65 0.04
C THR A 313 -13.79 -71.24 -1.31
N LEU A 314 -12.99 -70.51 -2.09
CA LEU A 314 -12.10 -71.02 -3.13
C LEU A 314 -10.67 -70.59 -2.74
N PRO A 315 -9.66 -71.47 -2.86
CA PRO A 315 -8.29 -71.14 -2.47
C PRO A 315 -7.72 -70.07 -3.41
N SER A 316 -6.82 -69.29 -2.83
CA SER A 316 -6.29 -68.03 -3.36
C SER A 316 -5.68 -68.12 -4.76
N LEU A 317 -6.06 -67.21 -5.65
CA LEU A 317 -5.12 -66.59 -6.60
C LEU A 317 -5.47 -65.11 -6.83
N SER A 318 -4.44 -64.27 -6.64
CA SER A 318 -4.42 -62.80 -6.70
C SER A 318 -5.07 -62.06 -5.51
N LYS A 319 -4.23 -61.79 -4.50
CA LYS A 319 -4.44 -60.66 -3.57
C LYS A 319 -4.44 -59.37 -4.40
N ARG A 320 -5.60 -58.93 -4.87
CA ARG A 320 -5.76 -57.57 -5.40
C ARG A 320 -5.54 -56.63 -4.22
N LYS A 321 -4.32 -56.09 -4.08
CA LYS A 321 -3.97 -55.07 -3.10
C LYS A 321 -5.00 -53.95 -3.26
N LYS A 322 -5.99 -53.88 -2.36
CA LYS A 322 -6.83 -52.68 -2.22
C LYS A 322 -5.84 -51.56 -1.95
N SER A 323 -5.71 -50.65 -2.90
CA SER A 323 -4.72 -49.60 -2.88
C SER A 323 -4.93 -48.76 -1.63
N SER A 324 -3.99 -48.85 -0.70
CA SER A 324 -3.80 -47.94 0.43
C SER A 324 -3.55 -46.49 0.00
N GLN A 325 -3.58 -46.21 -1.31
CA GLN A 325 -3.39 -44.91 -1.93
C GLN A 325 -4.48 -43.91 -1.56
N GLY A 326 -5.75 -44.34 -1.39
CA GLY A 326 -6.84 -43.42 -1.00
C GLY A 326 -6.69 -42.85 0.41
N LEU A 327 -6.13 -43.63 1.35
CA LEU A 327 -5.86 -43.18 2.72
C LEU A 327 -4.62 -42.28 2.80
N ALA A 328 -3.60 -42.55 1.97
CA ALA A 328 -2.38 -41.76 1.90
C ALA A 328 -2.63 -40.34 1.37
N VAL A 329 -3.54 -40.17 0.40
CA VAL A 329 -3.93 -38.84 -0.12
C VAL A 329 -4.66 -38.00 0.95
N LEU A 330 -5.45 -38.63 1.82
CA LEU A 330 -6.15 -37.94 2.92
C LEU A 330 -5.19 -37.36 3.97
N LEU A 331 -4.11 -38.08 4.30
CA LEU A 331 -3.06 -37.63 5.22
C LEU A 331 -2.21 -36.48 4.64
N VAL A 332 -1.93 -36.51 3.34
CA VAL A 332 -1.22 -35.42 2.64
C VAL A 332 -2.07 -34.14 2.58
N LEU A 333 -3.38 -34.26 2.34
CA LEU A 333 -4.30 -33.12 2.32
C LEU A 333 -4.55 -32.52 3.72
N PHE A 334 -4.57 -33.34 4.78
CA PHE A 334 -4.69 -32.84 6.16
C PHE A 334 -3.37 -32.22 6.70
N GLY A 335 -2.22 -32.66 6.18
CA GLY A 335 -0.91 -32.08 6.50
C GLY A 335 -0.59 -30.77 5.77
N LEU A 336 -1.34 -30.42 4.72
CA LEU A 336 -1.19 -29.17 3.96
C LEU A 336 -1.97 -27.98 4.55
N PHE A 337 -2.67 -28.16 5.68
CA PHE A 337 -3.09 -27.02 6.47
C PHE A 337 -1.82 -26.35 7.01
N PRO A 338 -1.55 -25.06 6.69
CA PRO A 338 -0.47 -24.36 7.35
C PRO A 338 -0.79 -24.38 8.85
N GLN A 339 -0.04 -25.17 9.61
CA GLN A 339 -0.02 -25.01 11.05
C GLN A 339 0.42 -23.56 11.25
N GLN A 340 -0.50 -22.73 11.75
CA GLN A 340 -0.12 -21.42 12.27
C GLN A 340 0.96 -21.71 13.31
N ALA A 341 2.21 -21.37 12.98
CA ALA A 341 3.29 -21.42 13.93
C ALA A 341 2.85 -20.57 15.12
N LYS A 342 2.63 -21.21 16.27
CA LYS A 342 2.39 -20.46 17.51
C LYS A 342 3.61 -19.55 17.70
N ALA A 343 3.36 -18.27 17.94
CA ALA A 343 4.41 -17.32 18.30
C ALA A 343 5.26 -17.94 19.41
N SER A 344 6.59 -17.83 19.32
CA SER A 344 7.41 -18.33 20.42
C SER A 344 7.23 -17.40 21.62
N PRO A 345 7.56 -17.86 22.84
CA PRO A 345 7.54 -17.01 24.03
C PRO A 345 8.34 -15.70 23.86
N GLY A 346 9.41 -15.72 23.04
CA GLY A 346 10.21 -14.53 22.73
C GLY A 346 9.48 -13.52 21.85
N GLU A 347 8.73 -13.99 20.84
CA GLU A 347 7.89 -13.08 20.02
C GLU A 347 6.73 -12.52 20.84
N GLU A 348 6.10 -13.33 21.69
CA GLU A 348 5.02 -12.88 22.57
C GLU A 348 5.49 -11.80 23.56
N ALA A 349 6.64 -11.99 24.21
CA ALA A 349 7.24 -10.98 25.09
C ALA A 349 7.61 -9.70 24.32
N PHE A 350 8.17 -9.83 23.11
CA PHE A 350 8.52 -8.70 22.26
C PHE A 350 7.29 -7.89 21.83
N GLU A 351 6.20 -8.56 21.46
CA GLU A 351 4.92 -7.92 21.11
C GLU A 351 4.27 -7.22 22.31
N ASN A 352 4.41 -7.80 23.50
CA ASN A 352 3.91 -7.20 24.75
C ASN A 352 4.78 -6.03 25.27
N GLY A 353 5.88 -5.71 24.59
CA GLY A 353 6.80 -4.63 24.98
C GLY A 353 7.76 -5.00 26.12
N ASP A 354 7.75 -6.25 26.56
CA ASP A 354 8.70 -6.78 27.55
C ASP A 354 9.98 -7.23 26.85
N TYR A 355 10.78 -6.25 26.43
CA TYR A 355 12.00 -6.49 25.66
C TYR A 355 13.09 -7.21 26.47
N ALA A 356 13.12 -7.05 27.79
CA ALA A 356 14.06 -7.75 28.65
C ALA A 356 13.79 -9.26 28.64
N THR A 357 12.54 -9.66 28.86
CA THR A 357 12.13 -11.08 28.80
C THR A 357 12.25 -11.64 27.38
N ALA A 358 11.98 -10.85 26.35
CA ALA A 358 12.17 -11.26 24.96
C ALA A 358 13.64 -11.61 24.67
N ILE A 359 14.58 -10.80 25.17
CA ILE A 359 16.02 -11.06 25.04
C ILE A 359 16.37 -12.39 25.68
N GLU A 360 15.92 -12.66 26.91
CA GLU A 360 16.19 -13.94 27.60
C GLU A 360 15.68 -15.15 26.79
N HIS A 361 14.47 -15.05 26.25
CA HIS A 361 13.90 -16.10 25.42
C HIS A 361 14.67 -16.31 24.12
N TYR A 362 15.06 -15.24 23.41
CA TYR A 362 15.86 -15.37 22.20
C TYR A 362 17.27 -15.89 22.49
N THR A 363 17.90 -15.48 23.59
CA THR A 363 19.19 -16.05 23.99
C THR A 363 19.09 -17.54 24.29
N ALA A 364 18.04 -17.98 24.99
CA ALA A 364 17.79 -19.40 25.25
C ALA A 364 17.48 -20.20 23.97
N MET A 365 16.89 -19.57 22.95
CA MET A 365 16.72 -20.20 21.63
C MET A 365 18.04 -20.35 20.89
N LEU A 366 18.92 -19.36 20.98
CA LEU A 366 20.25 -19.41 20.35
C LEU A 366 21.16 -20.47 21.00
N GLU A 367 20.98 -20.82 22.27
CA GLU A 367 21.67 -21.97 22.88
C GLU A 367 21.38 -23.27 22.14
N LYS A 368 20.17 -23.43 21.61
CA LYS A 368 19.75 -24.61 20.85
C LYS A 368 20.05 -24.49 19.36
N GLN A 369 20.01 -23.28 18.82
CA GLN A 369 20.22 -22.99 17.40
C GLN A 369 21.19 -21.80 17.21
N PRO A 370 22.50 -22.02 17.40
CA PRO A 370 23.48 -20.92 17.42
C PRO A 370 23.57 -20.13 16.12
N ASP A 371 23.29 -20.78 14.97
CA ASP A 371 23.45 -20.19 13.64
C ASP A 371 22.12 -19.67 13.04
N ALA A 372 21.03 -19.66 13.82
CA ALA A 372 19.72 -19.23 13.35
C ALA A 372 19.65 -17.70 13.16
N ALA A 373 19.93 -17.24 11.93
CA ALA A 373 19.90 -15.82 11.59
C ALA A 373 18.58 -15.08 11.92
N PRO A 374 17.38 -15.67 11.76
CA PRO A 374 16.14 -15.01 12.19
C PRO A 374 16.09 -14.74 13.70
N ILE A 375 16.62 -15.65 14.51
CA ILE A 375 16.63 -15.51 15.97
C ILE A 375 17.64 -14.42 16.37
N HIS A 376 18.82 -14.39 15.73
CA HIS A 376 19.79 -13.28 15.92
C HIS A 376 19.20 -11.93 15.54
N TYR A 377 18.41 -11.85 14.46
CA TYR A 377 17.72 -10.62 14.09
C TYR A 377 16.65 -10.20 15.12
N ASN A 378 15.87 -11.15 15.63
CA ASN A 378 14.86 -10.88 16.65
C ASN A 378 15.49 -10.45 17.97
N LEU A 379 16.57 -11.12 18.40
CA LEU A 379 17.38 -10.71 19.55
C LEU A 379 17.92 -9.29 19.39
N GLY A 380 18.51 -8.98 18.22
CA GLY A 380 19.02 -7.64 17.95
C GLY A 380 17.93 -6.57 17.97
N SER A 381 16.73 -6.90 17.49
CA SER A 381 15.57 -6.01 17.52
C SER A 381 15.09 -5.77 18.95
N ALA A 382 15.06 -6.81 19.79
CA ALA A 382 14.71 -6.71 21.21
C ALA A 382 15.73 -5.88 21.99
N ALA A 383 17.04 -6.14 21.80
CA ALA A 383 18.12 -5.38 22.40
C ALA A 383 18.08 -3.89 22.01
N TYR A 384 17.82 -3.60 20.73
CA TYR A 384 17.69 -2.22 20.24
C TYR A 384 16.52 -1.48 20.93
N LYS A 385 15.38 -2.15 21.10
CA LYS A 385 14.22 -1.59 21.80
C LYS A 385 14.44 -1.43 23.31
N ASN A 386 15.27 -2.29 23.89
CA ASN A 386 15.69 -2.22 25.29
C ASN A 386 16.89 -1.26 25.52
N ASN A 387 17.26 -0.44 24.52
CA ASN A 387 18.38 0.51 24.57
C ASN A 387 19.76 -0.12 24.81
N GLN A 388 19.93 -1.41 24.49
CA GLN A 388 21.19 -2.15 24.54
C GLN A 388 21.83 -2.17 23.14
N LEU A 389 22.37 -1.02 22.72
CA LEU A 389 22.83 -0.79 21.34
C LEU A 389 23.99 -1.72 20.93
N ASP A 390 24.98 -1.92 21.79
CA ASP A 390 26.12 -2.79 21.50
C ASP A 390 25.69 -4.24 21.22
N GLN A 391 24.78 -4.77 22.06
CA GLN A 391 24.23 -6.10 21.88
C GLN A 391 23.40 -6.19 20.59
N ALA A 392 22.60 -5.16 20.30
CA ALA A 392 21.82 -5.10 19.07
C ALA A 392 22.72 -5.17 17.82
N ILE A 393 23.78 -4.35 17.79
CA ILE A 393 24.73 -4.31 16.68
C ILE A 393 25.44 -5.66 16.52
N ALA A 394 25.86 -6.29 17.62
CA ALA A 394 26.50 -7.60 17.59
C ALA A 394 25.55 -8.70 17.05
N SER A 395 24.30 -8.73 17.53
CA SER A 395 23.30 -9.69 17.06
C SER A 395 22.94 -9.49 15.59
N PHE A 396 22.76 -8.24 15.14
CA PHE A 396 22.52 -7.96 13.72
C PHE A 396 23.72 -8.33 12.83
N SER A 397 24.94 -8.04 13.27
CA SER A 397 26.15 -8.41 12.53
C SER A 397 26.28 -9.93 12.38
N THR A 398 25.85 -10.69 13.38
CA THR A 398 25.79 -12.15 13.31
C THR A 398 24.68 -12.62 12.35
N ALA A 399 23.51 -12.00 12.40
CA ALA A 399 22.38 -12.33 11.52
C ALA A 399 22.69 -12.08 10.02
N LEU A 400 23.55 -11.12 9.69
CA LEU A 400 23.94 -10.79 8.31
C LEU A 400 24.62 -11.94 7.56
N LYS A 401 25.07 -13.00 8.25
CA LYS A 401 25.64 -14.20 7.62
C LYS A 401 24.61 -15.04 6.85
N THR A 402 23.32 -14.74 6.97
CA THR A 402 22.24 -15.40 6.21
C THR A 402 22.39 -15.20 4.70
N SER A 403 21.94 -16.17 3.90
CA SER A 403 21.80 -16.02 2.44
C SER A 403 20.45 -15.42 2.00
N ASP A 404 19.52 -15.21 2.94
CA ASP A 404 18.21 -14.62 2.67
C ASP A 404 18.31 -13.10 2.46
N LEU A 405 18.22 -12.66 1.21
CA LEU A 405 18.26 -11.25 0.80
C LEU A 405 17.16 -10.39 1.44
N SER A 406 15.96 -10.94 1.67
CA SER A 406 14.86 -10.20 2.29
C SER A 406 15.16 -9.90 3.75
N LEU A 407 15.71 -10.90 4.45
CA LEU A 407 16.13 -10.75 5.84
C LEU A 407 17.36 -9.83 5.95
N GLN A 408 18.35 -9.95 5.06
CA GLN A 408 19.51 -9.05 5.01
C GLN A 408 19.10 -7.58 4.91
N HIS A 409 18.13 -7.25 4.06
CA HIS A 409 17.64 -5.87 3.92
C HIS A 409 17.12 -5.31 5.25
N LYS A 410 16.32 -6.10 5.98
CA LYS A 410 15.80 -5.71 7.31
C LYS A 410 16.93 -5.57 8.34
N ILE A 411 17.89 -6.48 8.32
CA ILE A 411 19.04 -6.44 9.22
C ILE A 411 19.90 -5.19 8.96
N TYR A 412 20.20 -4.85 7.70
CA TYR A 412 20.95 -3.63 7.35
C TYR A 412 20.26 -2.36 7.85
N TYR A 413 18.95 -2.25 7.62
CA TYR A 413 18.15 -1.12 8.10
C TYR A 413 18.21 -0.98 9.64
N ASN A 414 17.95 -2.07 10.38
CA ASN A 414 17.95 -2.01 11.84
C ASN A 414 19.34 -1.84 12.44
N ARG A 415 20.38 -2.43 11.85
CA ARG A 415 21.77 -2.21 12.26
C ARG A 415 22.21 -0.77 12.01
N GLY A 416 21.81 -0.16 10.89
CA GLY A 416 22.06 1.25 10.61
C GLY A 416 21.42 2.16 11.66
N ASN A 417 20.16 1.90 12.03
CA ASN A 417 19.48 2.63 13.09
C ASN A 417 20.16 2.47 14.46
N ALA A 418 20.66 1.27 14.76
CA ALA A 418 21.41 0.99 16.00
C ALA A 418 22.78 1.67 16.04
N LEU A 419 23.44 1.86 14.90
CA LEU A 419 24.72 2.57 14.78
C LEU A 419 24.58 4.10 14.78
N PHE A 420 23.39 4.60 14.40
CA PHE A 420 23.12 6.04 14.32
C PHE A 420 22.78 6.65 15.69
N LYS A 421 22.11 5.89 16.56
CA LYS A 421 21.85 6.27 17.95
C LYS A 421 23.11 6.14 18.79
#